data_AF-A0A821YPS7-F1
#
_entry.id   AF-A0A821YPS7-F1
#
_cell.length_a   1.000
_cell.length_b   1.000
_cell.length_c   1.000
_cell.angle_alpha   90.00
_cell.angle_beta   90.00
_cell.angle_gamma   90.00
#
_symmetry.space_group_name_H-M   'P 1'
#
loop_
_entity.id
_entity.type
_entity.pdbx_description
1 polymer ?
#
loop_
_entity_poly.entity_id
_entity_poly.type
_entity_poly.pdbx_seq_one_letter_code
_entity_poly.pdbx_strand_id
1 'polypeptide(L)' 'MISTGALGQTTATVVHEIAQVHAMYILCGDKIRHEQWATQWPKVKGVFTDITPICEALKQAAQ' A
#
# COMPACT_ATOMS: atom_id res chain seq x y z
N MET A 1 -10.10 -0.04 -0.37
CA MET A 1 -10.14 -1.28 -1.17
C MET A 1 -9.13 -2.25 -0.57
N ILE A 2 -9.50 -3.52 -0.34
CA ILE A 2 -8.59 -4.56 0.15
C ILE A 2 -8.42 -5.58 -0.98
N SER A 3 -7.18 -5.82 -1.44
CA SER A 3 -6.87 -6.73 -2.55
C SER A 3 -5.72 -7.66 -2.16
N THR A 4 -5.76 -8.93 -2.57
CA THR A 4 -4.74 -9.93 -2.21
C THR A 4 -3.92 -10.39 -3.42
N GLY A 5 -2.65 -10.75 -3.19
CA GLY A 5 -1.80 -11.41 -4.18
C GLY A 5 -1.49 -10.59 -5.43
N ALA A 6 -1.46 -11.24 -6.60
CA ALA A 6 -1.06 -10.65 -7.88
C ALA A 6 -1.98 -9.48 -8.31
N LEU A 7 -3.24 -9.50 -7.90
CA LEU A 7 -4.18 -8.40 -8.10
C LEU A 7 -3.75 -7.13 -7.37
N GLY A 8 -2.95 -7.25 -6.31
CA GLY A 8 -2.47 -6.09 -5.55
C GLY A 8 -1.60 -5.15 -6.38
N GLN A 9 -0.71 -5.67 -7.24
CA GLN A 9 0.15 -4.83 -8.07
C GLN A 9 -0.64 -4.13 -9.17
N THR A 10 -1.49 -4.86 -9.92
CA THR A 10 -2.35 -4.27 -10.95
C THR A 10 -3.31 -3.23 -10.36
N THR A 11 -3.88 -3.53 -9.20
CA THR A 11 -4.74 -2.60 -8.48
C THR A 11 -3.97 -1.36 -8.02
N ALA A 12 -2.75 -1.52 -7.50
CA ALA A 12 -1.92 -0.39 -7.07
C ALA A 12 -1.62 0.56 -8.23
N THR A 13 -1.37 0.04 -9.44
CA THR A 13 -1.20 0.86 -10.65
C THR A 13 -2.46 1.67 -10.96
N VAL A 14 -3.63 1.04 -10.98
CA VAL A 14 -4.90 1.74 -11.26
C VAL A 14 -5.22 2.77 -10.17
N VAL A 15 -5.04 2.40 -8.90
CA VAL A 15 -5.30 3.27 -7.75
C VAL A 15 -4.32 4.44 -7.71
N HIS A 16 -3.08 4.26 -8.17
CA HIS A 16 -2.11 5.34 -8.28
C HIS A 16 -2.59 6.47 -9.18
N GLU A 17 -3.31 6.17 -10.27
CA GLU A 17 -3.83 7.17 -11.20
C GLU A 17 -5.06 7.94 -10.65
N ILE A 18 -5.71 7.44 -9.59
CA ILE A 18 -6.89 8.09 -9.01
C ILE A 18 -6.47 9.34 -8.24
N ALA A 19 -6.85 10.52 -8.74
CA ALA A 19 -6.49 11.81 -8.15
C ALA A 19 -6.96 11.98 -6.69
N GLN A 20 -8.12 11.41 -6.33
CA GLN A 20 -8.69 11.50 -4.98
C GLN A 20 -7.95 10.62 -3.97
N VAL A 21 -7.09 9.71 -4.42
CA VAL A 21 -6.30 8.84 -3.54
C VAL A 21 -4.97 9.51 -3.22
N HIS A 22 -4.78 9.86 -1.95
CA HIS A 22 -3.58 10.53 -1.45
C HIS A 22 -2.51 9.55 -0.96
N ALA A 23 -2.92 8.41 -0.39
CA ALA A 23 -2.03 7.43 0.21
C ALA A 23 -2.53 5.99 0.00
N MET A 24 -1.58 5.07 -0.13
CA MET A 24 -1.79 3.62 -0.19
C MET A 24 -0.91 2.92 0.83
N TYR A 25 -1.44 1.88 1.45
CA TYR A 25 -0.73 1.03 2.42
C TYR A 25 -0.91 -0.42 1.99
N ILE A 26 0.18 -1.18 1.93
CA ILE A 26 0.19 -2.56 1.46
C ILE A 26 0.36 -3.49 2.64
N LEU A 27 -0.56 -4.44 2.82
CA LEU A 27 -0.42 -5.56 3.74
C LEU A 27 -0.15 -6.84 2.94
N CYS A 28 0.96 -7.53 3.22
CA CYS A 28 1.34 -8.73 2.46
C CYS A 28 2.15 -9.73 3.31
N GLY A 29 2.17 -11.00 2.91
CA GLY A 29 3.02 -12.01 3.55
C GLY A 29 4.49 -11.98 3.11
N ASP A 30 4.77 -11.41 1.93
CA ASP A 30 6.11 -11.35 1.34
C ASP A 30 6.52 -9.90 1.09
N LYS A 31 7.13 -9.30 2.10
CA LYS A 31 7.48 -7.87 2.10
C LYS A 31 8.43 -7.51 0.96
N ILE A 32 9.49 -8.30 0.76
CA ILE A 32 10.57 -8.02 -0.19
C ILE A 32 10.00 -7.93 -1.61
N ARG A 33 9.15 -8.89 -1.99
CA ARG A 33 8.51 -8.89 -3.31
C ARG A 33 7.65 -7.66 -3.55
N HIS A 34 6.99 -7.16 -2.50
CA HIS A 34 6.06 -6.02 -2.63
C HIS A 34 6.78 -4.66 -2.53
N GLU A 35 7.87 -4.57 -1.78
CA GLU A 35 8.74 -3.37 -1.75
C GLU A 35 9.32 -3.05 -3.12
N GLN A 36 9.71 -4.07 -3.90
CA GLN A 36 10.31 -3.90 -5.23
C GLN A 36 9.44 -3.05 -6.18
N TRP A 37 8.14 -3.30 -6.25
CA TRP A 37 7.24 -2.52 -7.09
C TRP A 37 6.59 -1.35 -6.34
N ALA A 38 6.45 -1.41 -5.02
CA ALA A 38 5.90 -0.32 -4.22
C ALA A 38 6.73 0.98 -4.35
N THR A 39 8.05 0.86 -4.48
CA THR A 39 8.96 2.00 -4.68
C THR A 39 8.67 2.80 -5.96
N GLN A 40 8.00 2.20 -6.94
CA GLN A 40 7.64 2.86 -8.20
C GLN A 40 6.44 3.82 -8.03
N TRP A 41 5.70 3.72 -6.92
CA TRP A 41 4.44 4.42 -6.72
C TRP A 41 4.54 5.36 -5.50
N PRO A 42 4.73 6.68 -5.67
CA PRO A 42 4.95 7.62 -4.56
C PRO A 42 3.75 7.80 -3.61
N LYS A 43 2.57 7.32 -4.02
CA LYS A 43 1.38 7.24 -3.17
C LYS A 43 1.45 6.10 -2.15
N VAL A 44 2.30 5.09 -2.37
CA VAL A 44 2.53 4.03 -1.38
C VAL A 44 3.35 4.58 -0.22
N LYS A 45 2.75 4.59 0.97
CA LYS A 45 3.38 5.12 2.19
C LYS A 45 4.01 4.03 3.06
N GLY A 46 3.72 2.76 2.78
CA GLY A 46 4.42 1.66 3.40
C GLY A 46 3.94 0.28 2.96
N VAL A 47 4.85 -0.69 3.11
CA VAL A 47 4.60 -2.12 2.94
C VAL A 47 4.79 -2.79 4.29
N PHE A 48 3.77 -3.52 4.74
CA PHE A 48 3.69 -4.11 6.06
C PHE A 48 3.33 -5.59 5.94
N THR A 49 3.74 -6.35 6.95
CA THR A 49 3.40 -7.77 7.10
C THR A 49 2.42 -8.03 8.22
N ASP A 50 2.16 -7.00 9.04
CA ASP A 50 1.26 -7.02 10.18
C ASP A 50 0.32 -5.81 10.11
N ILE A 51 -0.89 -5.95 10.65
CA ILE A 51 -1.91 -4.90 10.62
C ILE A 51 -1.69 -3.82 11.69
N THR A 52 -1.02 -4.16 12.80
CA THR A 52 -0.74 -3.24 13.91
C THR A 52 0.04 -2.00 13.45
N PRO A 53 1.19 -2.12 12.74
CA PRO A 53 1.92 -0.95 12.25
C PRO A 53 1.15 -0.17 11.17
N ILE A 54 0.25 -0.82 10.42
CA ILE A 54 -0.65 -0.10 9.49
C ILE A 54 -1.60 0.79 10.27
N CYS A 55 -2.22 0.28 11.34
CA CYS A 55 -3.14 1.06 12.15
C CYS A 55 -2.47 2.30 12.76
N GLU A 56 -1.21 2.19 13.18
CA GLU A 56 -0.43 3.34 13.67
C GLU A 56 -0.14 4.35 12.55
N ALA A 57 0.30 3.89 11.39
CA ALA A 57 0.56 4.74 10.24
C ALA A 57 -0.71 5.46 9.74
N LEU A 58 -1.87 4.78 9.79
CA LEU A 58 -3.17 5.37 9.45
C LEU A 58 -3.59 6.44 10.45
N LYS A 59 -3.38 6.22 11.76
CA LYS A 59 -3.67 7.23 12.79
C LYS A 59 -2.83 8.50 12.59
N GLN A 60 -1.55 8.35 12.27
CA GLN A 60 -0.67 9.49 11.99
C GLN A 60 -1.05 10.24 10.70
N ALA A 61 -1.54 9.52 9.68
CA ALA A 61 -1.93 10.14 8.41
C ALA A 61 -3.31 10.83 8.44
N ALA A 62 -4.17 10.49 9.40
CA ALA A 62 -5.46 11.14 9.62
C ALA A 62 -5.36 12.39 10.49
N GLN A 63 -4.16 12.70 10.99
CA GLN A 63 -3.86 13.81 11.89
C GLN A 63 -3.34 15.02 11.10
#